data_AF-A0A2E5ANK6-F1
#
_entry.id   AF-A0A2E5ANK6-F1
#
_cell.length_a   1.000
_cell.length_b   1.000
_cell.length_c   1.000
_cell.angle_alpha   90.00
_cell.angle_beta   90.00
_cell.angle_gamma   90.00
#
_symmetry.space_group_name_H-M   'P 1'
#
loop_
_entity.id
_entity.type
_entity.pdbx_description
1 polymer ?
#
loop_
_entity_poly.entity_id
_entity_poly.type
_entity_poly.pdbx_seq_one_letter_code
_entity_poly.pdbx_strand_id
1 'polypeptide(L)'
;MSRRLLEKNFCVIPWTGFEVEPNGAVKNCIISHDEIGNIHNSSIETIIKDNPLREQMLDGKYPSNCSGCYLQEKHRPNSFDSISSRLYYAKHLANKISPKLLEKKENFELRHVDLRWSNTCNQACVYCSPEYSSKWAKELGVKIPKNQD
;
A
#
# COMPACT_ATOMS: atom_id res chain seq x y z
N MET A 1 10.45 -18.89 4.74
CA MET A 1 10.28 -17.78 3.77
C MET A 1 9.77 -18.33 2.44
N SER A 2 8.68 -17.77 1.89
CA SER A 2 8.15 -18.17 0.58
C SER A 2 9.06 -17.68 -0.55
N ARG A 3 9.38 -18.54 -1.52
CA ARG A 3 10.20 -18.18 -2.70
C ARG A 3 9.52 -17.14 -3.59
N ARG A 4 8.18 -17.07 -3.57
CA ARG A 4 7.39 -16.11 -4.34
C ARG A 4 7.76 -14.66 -4.05
N LEU A 5 8.25 -14.35 -2.84
CA LEU A 5 8.64 -12.98 -2.47
C LEU A 5 9.83 -12.44 -3.27
N LEU A 6 10.59 -13.29 -3.97
CA LEU A 6 11.64 -12.86 -4.90
C LEU A 6 11.10 -12.56 -6.31
N GLU A 7 9.89 -12.99 -6.64
CA GLU A 7 9.26 -12.73 -7.94
C GLU A 7 8.88 -11.25 -8.04
N LYS A 8 9.27 -10.58 -9.13
CA LYS A 8 9.08 -9.12 -9.28
C LYS A 8 7.61 -8.71 -9.28
N ASN A 9 6.70 -9.58 -9.71
CA ASN A 9 5.26 -9.34 -9.71
C ASN A 9 4.60 -9.49 -8.33
N PHE A 10 5.27 -10.10 -7.35
CA PHE A 10 4.64 -10.56 -6.12
C PHE A 10 5.04 -9.74 -4.89
N CYS A 11 4.05 -9.24 -4.14
CA CYS A 11 4.27 -8.48 -2.90
C CYS A 11 3.62 -9.17 -1.70
N VAL A 12 4.23 -9.07 -0.52
CA VAL A 12 3.64 -9.61 0.72
C VAL A 12 2.46 -8.76 1.24
N ILE A 13 2.51 -7.45 1.01
CA ILE A 13 1.58 -6.51 1.65
C ILE A 13 0.11 -6.76 1.37
N PRO A 14 -0.33 -7.12 0.15
CA PRO A 14 -1.74 -7.42 -0.07
C PRO A 14 -2.33 -8.48 0.87
N TRP A 15 -1.51 -9.39 1.41
CA TRP A 15 -1.93 -10.42 2.39
C TRP A 15 -1.74 -10.01 3.85
N THR A 16 -1.03 -8.91 4.10
CA THR A 16 -0.56 -8.59 5.45
C THR A 16 -0.80 -7.16 5.89
N GLY A 17 -1.31 -6.29 5.03
CA GLY A 17 -1.49 -4.90 5.38
C GLY A 17 -2.15 -4.04 4.31
N PHE A 18 -2.30 -2.78 4.67
CA PHE A 18 -2.93 -1.73 3.87
C PHE A 18 -2.48 -0.36 4.38
N GLU A 19 -2.80 0.66 3.60
CA GLU A 19 -2.66 2.07 3.93
C GLU A 19 -4.04 2.73 3.91
N VAL A 20 -4.28 3.67 4.82
CA VAL A 20 -5.44 4.57 4.78
C VAL A 20 -4.97 6.02 4.69
N GLU A 21 -5.45 6.73 3.68
CA GLU A 21 -5.19 8.15 3.44
C GLU A 21 -6.19 9.04 4.22
N PRO A 22 -5.91 10.34 4.41
CA PRO A 22 -6.76 11.23 5.22
C PRO A 22 -8.20 11.40 4.75
N ASN A 23 -8.49 11.13 3.48
CA ASN A 23 -9.83 11.16 2.88
C ASN A 23 -10.57 9.81 2.97
N GLY A 24 -10.01 8.84 3.72
CA GLY A 24 -10.54 7.50 3.88
C GLY A 24 -10.21 6.54 2.74
N ALA A 25 -9.51 6.99 1.69
CA ALA A 25 -9.08 6.10 0.62
C ALA A 25 -8.13 5.03 1.17
N VAL A 26 -8.36 3.79 0.76
CA VAL A 26 -7.56 2.63 1.15
C VAL A 26 -6.69 2.24 -0.02
N LYS A 27 -5.40 2.05 0.26
CA LYS A 27 -4.41 1.58 -0.71
C LYS A 27 -3.71 0.33 -0.15
N ASN A 28 -3.01 -0.41 -1.01
CA ASN A 28 -2.19 -1.51 -0.51
C ASN A 28 -0.93 -1.00 0.18
N CYS A 29 -0.26 0.02 -0.36
CA CYS A 29 0.91 0.64 0.23
C CYS A 29 1.10 2.07 -0.27
N ILE A 30 2.04 2.79 0.35
CA ILE A 30 2.33 4.20 0.05
C ILE A 30 2.56 4.52 -1.43
N ILE A 31 3.28 3.66 -2.14
CA ILE A 31 3.58 3.84 -3.57
C ILE A 31 2.55 3.17 -4.49
N SER A 32 1.44 2.68 -3.94
CA SER A 32 0.36 2.16 -4.76
C SER A 32 -0.21 3.25 -5.65
N HIS A 33 -0.32 2.96 -6.95
CA HIS A 33 -0.85 3.91 -7.93
C HIS A 33 -2.35 4.15 -7.73
N ASP A 34 -3.11 3.07 -7.49
CA ASP A 34 -4.57 3.09 -7.42
C ASP A 34 -5.06 2.75 -6.00
N GLU A 35 -6.25 3.26 -5.68
CA GLU A 35 -7.02 2.91 -4.47
C GLU A 35 -7.70 1.54 -4.64
N ILE A 36 -7.92 0.84 -3.53
CA ILE A 36 -8.65 -0.43 -3.49
C ILE A 36 -10.03 -0.31 -2.83
N GLY A 37 -10.36 0.85 -2.28
CA GLY A 37 -11.63 1.12 -1.64
C GLY A 37 -11.58 2.40 -0.81
N ASN A 38 -12.66 2.71 -0.10
CA ASN A 38 -12.72 3.83 0.82
C ASN A 38 -13.52 3.44 2.06
N ILE A 39 -12.98 3.70 3.26
CA ILE A 39 -13.59 3.31 4.55
C ILE A 39 -14.92 4.01 4.83
N HIS A 40 -15.22 5.12 4.15
CA HIS A 40 -16.52 5.78 4.25
C HIS A 40 -17.63 5.03 3.49
N ASN A 41 -17.27 4.14 2.56
CA ASN A 41 -18.22 3.42 1.70
C ASN A 41 -18.35 1.94 2.07
N SER A 42 -17.34 1.34 2.70
CA SER A 42 -17.31 -0.09 3.06
C SER A 42 -16.37 -0.34 4.23
N SER A 43 -16.58 -1.45 4.95
CA SER A 43 -15.69 -1.83 6.05
C SER A 43 -14.30 -2.17 5.54
N ILE A 44 -13.28 -1.93 6.36
CA ILE A 44 -11.90 -2.20 6.00
C ILE A 44 -11.66 -3.70 5.70
N GLU A 45 -12.35 -4.58 6.43
CA GLU A 45 -12.29 -6.03 6.22
C GLU A 45 -12.83 -6.42 4.85
N THR A 46 -13.92 -5.80 4.40
CA THR A 46 -14.52 -6.05 3.09
C THR A 46 -13.58 -5.58 1.98
N ILE A 47 -13.06 -4.36 2.09
CA ILE A 47 -12.08 -3.79 1.14
C ILE A 47 -10.84 -4.69 1.02
N ILE A 48 -10.32 -5.19 2.13
CA ILE A 48 -9.16 -6.08 2.16
C ILE A 48 -9.50 -7.46 1.58
N LYS A 49 -10.68 -8.00 1.86
CA LYS A 49 -11.13 -9.30 1.36
C LYS A 49 -11.26 -9.28 -0.16
N ASP A 50 -11.82 -8.22 -0.71
CA ASP A 50 -12.12 -8.07 -2.14
C ASP A 50 -10.92 -7.52 -2.94
N ASN A 51 -9.73 -7.52 -2.34
CA ASN A 51 -8.52 -6.98 -2.96
C ASN A 51 -8.15 -7.74 -4.25
N PRO A 52 -8.23 -7.11 -5.44
CA PRO A 52 -8.03 -7.79 -6.72
C PRO A 52 -6.56 -8.11 -7.00
N LEU A 53 -5.62 -7.49 -6.28
CA LEU A 53 -4.19 -7.65 -6.54
C LEU A 53 -3.71 -9.05 -6.17
N ARG A 54 -4.31 -9.69 -5.16
CA ARG A 54 -3.88 -11.03 -4.71
C ARG A 54 -4.04 -12.06 -5.82
N GLU A 55 -5.18 -12.07 -6.50
CA GLU A 55 -5.44 -12.97 -7.63
C GLU A 55 -4.53 -12.67 -8.81
N GLN A 56 -4.37 -11.39 -9.17
CA GLN A 56 -3.44 -10.99 -10.24
C GLN A 56 -2.01 -11.45 -9.97
N MET A 57 -1.52 -11.31 -8.73
CA MET A 57 -0.18 -11.75 -8.36
C MET A 57 -0.03 -13.27 -8.37
N LEU A 58 -1.05 -14.02 -7.93
CA LEU A 58 -1.06 -15.49 -7.98
C LEU A 58 -1.07 -16.02 -9.43
N ASP A 59 -1.73 -15.30 -10.34
CA ASP A 59 -1.74 -15.57 -11.79
C ASP A 59 -0.43 -15.18 -12.49
N GLY A 60 0.55 -14.62 -11.78
CA GLY A 60 1.81 -14.15 -12.38
C GLY A 60 1.70 -12.80 -13.11
N LYS A 61 0.57 -12.09 -12.98
CA LYS A 61 0.35 -10.77 -13.60
C LYS A 61 1.07 -9.68 -12.79
N TYR A 62 1.31 -8.54 -13.45
CA TYR A 62 1.94 -7.34 -12.89
C TYR A 62 0.88 -6.25 -12.65
N PRO A 63 0.21 -6.23 -11.48
CA PRO A 63 -0.81 -5.22 -11.19
C PRO A 63 -0.33 -3.77 -11.36
N SER A 64 -1.18 -2.90 -11.95
CA SER A 64 -0.89 -1.47 -12.15
C SER A 64 -0.51 -0.76 -10.85
N ASN A 65 -1.18 -1.11 -9.74
CA ASN A 65 -0.90 -0.57 -8.40
C ASN A 65 0.56 -0.75 -7.98
N CYS A 66 1.29 -1.72 -8.53
CA CYS A 66 2.67 -2.02 -8.15
C CYS A 66 3.71 -1.50 -9.15
N SER A 67 3.28 -0.73 -10.17
CA SER A 67 4.14 -0.16 -11.22
C SER A 67 5.34 0.62 -10.70
N GLY A 68 5.20 1.34 -9.58
CA GLY A 68 6.31 2.04 -8.92
C GLY A 68 7.46 1.10 -8.51
N CYS A 69 7.14 -0.06 -7.93
CA CYS A 69 8.15 -1.08 -7.61
C CYS A 69 8.76 -1.67 -8.89
N TYR A 70 7.94 -1.95 -9.90
CA TYR A 70 8.42 -2.55 -11.16
C TYR A 70 9.41 -1.62 -11.87
N LEU A 71 9.15 -0.31 -11.86
CA LEU A 71 10.05 0.70 -12.38
C LEU A 71 11.38 0.72 -11.61
N GLN A 72 11.33 0.72 -10.28
CA GLN A 72 12.52 0.71 -9.41
C GLN A 72 13.37 -0.57 -9.58
N GLU A 73 12.73 -1.69 -9.89
CA GLU A 73 13.37 -3.01 -10.01
C GLU A 73 13.76 -3.38 -11.46
N LYS A 74 13.36 -2.61 -12.47
CA LYS A 74 13.44 -2.98 -13.91
C LYS A 74 14.80 -3.55 -14.33
N HIS A 75 15.89 -2.86 -13.99
CA HIS A 75 17.25 -3.23 -14.36
C HIS A 75 18.06 -3.82 -13.19
N ARG A 76 17.38 -4.26 -12.13
CA ARG A 76 18.02 -4.79 -10.93
C ARG A 76 17.90 -6.29 -10.82
N PRO A 77 18.90 -6.96 -10.21
CA PRO A 77 18.81 -8.38 -9.90
C PRO A 77 17.72 -8.63 -8.85
N ASN A 78 17.12 -9.82 -8.91
CA ASN A 78 16.16 -10.29 -7.91
C ASN A 78 16.88 -10.60 -6.61
N SER A 79 17.05 -9.59 -5.76
CA SER A 79 17.74 -9.67 -4.48
C SER A 79 17.06 -8.77 -3.45
N PHE A 80 17.22 -9.09 -2.17
CA PHE A 80 16.71 -8.25 -1.08
C PHE A 80 17.57 -7.00 -0.80
N ASP A 81 18.62 -6.78 -1.59
CA ASP A 81 19.46 -5.59 -1.53
C ASP A 81 18.88 -4.42 -2.35
N SER A 82 17.85 -4.69 -3.16
CA SER A 82 17.11 -3.64 -3.87
C SER A 82 16.15 -2.89 -2.93
N ILE A 83 16.14 -1.56 -3.06
CA ILE A 83 15.45 -0.61 -2.16
C ILE A 83 13.94 -0.43 -2.44
N SER A 84 13.28 -1.33 -3.16
CA SER A 84 11.84 -1.16 -3.43
C SER A 84 11.01 -1.42 -2.17
N SER A 85 9.85 -0.75 -2.05
CA SER A 85 8.97 -0.96 -0.90
C SER A 85 8.53 -2.42 -0.79
N ARG A 86 8.26 -3.10 -1.91
CA ARG A 86 7.93 -4.53 -1.96
C ARG A 86 8.99 -5.39 -1.27
N LEU A 87 10.26 -5.16 -1.57
CA LEU A 87 11.39 -5.90 -0.99
C LEU A 87 11.68 -5.49 0.45
N TYR A 88 11.48 -4.21 0.79
CA TYR A 88 11.49 -3.75 2.18
C TYR A 88 10.48 -4.55 3.01
N TYR A 89 9.22 -4.63 2.58
CA TYR A 89 8.20 -5.38 3.31
C TYR A 89 8.50 -6.87 3.35
N ALA A 90 8.98 -7.46 2.24
CA ALA A 90 9.41 -8.85 2.23
C ALA A 90 10.50 -9.11 3.28
N LYS A 91 11.53 -8.27 3.36
CA LYS A 91 12.61 -8.40 4.35
C LYS A 91 12.10 -8.34 5.79
N HIS A 92 11.09 -7.50 6.07
CA HIS A 92 10.54 -7.31 7.41
C HIS A 92 9.53 -8.38 7.83
N LEU A 93 8.77 -8.94 6.88
CA LEU A 93 7.62 -9.81 7.17
C LEU A 93 7.85 -11.28 6.80
N ALA A 94 8.74 -11.59 5.86
CA ALA A 94 8.88 -12.93 5.27
C ALA A 94 9.20 -14.07 6.26
N ASN A 95 9.85 -13.74 7.38
CA ASN A 95 10.17 -14.68 8.46
C ASN A 95 9.17 -14.64 9.62
N LYS A 96 8.18 -13.75 9.56
CA LYS A 96 7.16 -13.54 10.61
C LYS A 96 5.78 -14.07 10.21
N ILE A 97 5.63 -14.53 8.97
CA ILE A 97 4.38 -15.07 8.43
C ILE A 97 4.56 -16.50 7.96
N SER A 98 3.47 -17.27 7.97
CA SER A 98 3.44 -18.60 7.37
C SER A 98 3.54 -18.49 5.84
N PRO A 99 4.38 -19.29 5.16
CA PRO A 99 4.40 -19.33 3.69
C PRO A 99 3.02 -19.64 3.08
N LYS A 100 2.20 -20.45 3.77
CA LYS A 100 0.84 -20.81 3.36
C LYS A 100 -0.09 -19.59 3.27
N LEU A 101 0.21 -18.51 3.99
CA LEU A 101 -0.56 -17.27 3.91
C LEU A 101 -0.62 -16.74 2.48
N LEU A 102 0.47 -16.90 1.72
CA LEU A 102 0.63 -16.33 0.37
C LEU A 102 0.14 -17.26 -0.74
N GLU A 103 -0.47 -18.41 -0.42
CA GLU A 103 -0.88 -19.41 -1.41
C GLU A 103 -2.32 -19.24 -1.90
N LYS A 104 -3.17 -18.53 -1.14
CA LYS A 104 -4.59 -18.31 -1.48
C LYS A 104 -4.95 -16.84 -1.39
N LYS A 105 -5.86 -16.37 -2.24
CA LYS A 105 -6.28 -14.96 -2.27
C LYS A 105 -7.16 -14.58 -1.08
N GLU A 106 -7.87 -15.55 -0.51
CA GLU A 106 -8.78 -15.36 0.63
C GLU A 106 -8.02 -15.23 1.95
N ASN A 107 -6.76 -15.64 1.99
CA ASN A 107 -5.93 -15.57 3.18
C ASN A 107 -5.58 -14.11 3.49
N PHE A 108 -5.65 -13.76 4.78
CA PHE A 108 -5.19 -12.48 5.27
C PHE A 108 -4.77 -12.59 6.73
N GLU A 109 -3.68 -11.92 7.08
CA GLU A 109 -3.21 -11.83 8.46
C GLU A 109 -2.56 -10.47 8.68
N LEU A 110 -3.20 -9.60 9.47
CA LEU A 110 -2.74 -8.24 9.66
C LEU A 110 -1.38 -8.18 10.37
N ARG A 111 -0.37 -7.62 9.70
CA ARG A 111 0.99 -7.41 10.23
C ARG A 111 1.51 -5.99 10.00
N HIS A 112 0.91 -5.21 9.11
CA HIS A 112 1.31 -3.85 8.81
C HIS A 112 0.09 -2.97 8.53
N VAL A 113 0.06 -1.79 9.14
CA VAL A 113 -0.92 -0.73 8.86
C VAL A 113 -0.15 0.56 8.69
N ASP A 114 -0.38 1.24 7.58
CA ASP A 114 -0.02 2.65 7.41
C ASP A 114 -1.30 3.47 7.55
N LEU A 115 -1.29 4.47 8.43
CA LEU A 115 -2.48 5.22 8.79
C LEU A 115 -2.19 6.70 8.81
N ARG A 116 -2.82 7.40 7.87
CA ARG A 116 -2.78 8.85 7.76
C ARG A 116 -4.12 9.39 8.21
N TRP A 117 -4.24 9.53 9.52
CA TRP A 117 -5.52 9.82 10.19
C TRP A 117 -6.17 11.14 9.77
N SER A 118 -5.37 12.17 9.47
CA SER A 118 -5.86 13.51 9.16
C SER A 118 -4.82 14.30 8.39
N ASN A 119 -5.28 15.29 7.62
CA ASN A 119 -4.43 16.31 7.03
C ASN A 119 -4.09 17.45 8.02
N THR A 120 -4.46 17.33 9.30
CA THR A 120 -4.16 18.32 10.33
C THR A 120 -2.66 18.33 10.63
N CYS A 121 -1.93 19.19 9.92
CA CYS A 121 -0.50 19.41 10.08
C CYS A 121 -0.20 20.90 9.91
N ASN A 122 0.56 21.46 10.85
CA ASN A 122 0.91 22.88 10.89
C ASN A 122 2.20 23.22 10.13
N GLN A 123 2.82 22.24 9.46
CA GLN A 123 4.08 22.41 8.74
C GLN A 123 3.89 22.48 7.22
N ALA A 124 4.78 23.21 6.54
CA ALA A 124 4.84 23.34 5.09
C ALA A 124 6.11 22.69 4.52
N CYS A 125 6.30 21.39 4.78
CA CYS A 125 7.46 20.65 4.28
C CYS A 125 7.45 20.62 2.75
N VAL A 126 8.61 20.84 2.12
CA VAL A 126 8.76 20.95 0.64
C VAL A 126 8.31 19.72 -0.15
N TYR A 127 8.25 18.55 0.49
CA TYR A 127 7.81 17.29 -0.12
C TYR A 127 6.35 16.94 0.18
N CYS A 128 5.66 17.77 0.97
CA CYS A 128 4.28 17.56 1.39
C CYS A 128 3.34 18.36 0.49
N SER A 129 2.11 17.89 0.35
CA SER A 129 1.06 18.51 -0.47
C SER A 129 -0.14 18.91 0.40
N PRO A 130 -1.07 19.74 -0.13
CA PRO A 130 -2.27 20.18 0.60
C PRO A 130 -3.12 19.07 1.21
N GLU A 131 -3.15 17.89 0.58
CA GLU A 131 -3.90 16.73 1.03
C GLU A 131 -3.35 16.16 2.36
N TYR A 132 -2.09 16.47 2.67
CA TYR A 132 -1.37 15.99 3.85
C TYR A 132 -0.99 17.11 4.83
N SER A 133 -1.30 18.37 4.51
CA SER A 133 -1.04 19.51 5.39
C SER A 133 -2.06 20.62 5.25
N SER A 134 -2.80 20.86 6.33
CA SER A 134 -3.73 21.98 6.46
C SER A 134 -3.04 23.35 6.36
N LYS A 135 -1.74 23.44 6.73
CA LYS A 135 -0.93 24.63 6.45
C LYS A 135 -0.73 24.84 4.95
N TRP A 136 -0.33 23.80 4.21
CA TRP A 136 -0.19 23.89 2.75
C TRP A 136 -1.52 24.23 2.07
N ALA A 137 -2.61 23.59 2.48
CA ALA A 137 -3.94 23.89 1.97
C ALA A 137 -4.32 25.38 2.16
N LYS A 138 -4.00 25.95 3.33
CA LYS A 138 -4.22 27.37 3.60
C LYS A 138 -3.35 28.27 2.72
N GLU A 139 -2.05 28.01 2.61
CA GLU A 139 -1.12 28.83 1.81
C GLU A 139 -1.47 28.81 0.32
N LEU A 140 -1.96 27.67 -0.19
CA LEU A 140 -2.34 27.50 -1.59
C LEU A 140 -3.81 27.85 -1.87
N GLY A 141 -4.59 28.22 -0.85
CA GLY A 141 -6.01 28.55 -1.00
C GLY A 141 -6.89 27.36 -1.43
N VAL A 142 -6.43 26.13 -1.22
CA VAL A 142 -7.15 24.90 -1.60
C VAL A 142 -8.08 24.48 -0.46
N LYS A 143 -9.35 24.25 -0.77
CA LYS A 143 -10.30 23.63 0.17
C LYS A 143 -10.17 22.13 0.07
N ILE A 144 -9.66 21.50 1.13
CA ILE A 144 -9.66 20.05 1.25
C ILE A 144 -11.04 19.63 1.76
N PRO A 145 -11.77 18.75 1.04
CA PRO A 145 -13.02 18.19 1.53
C PRO A 145 -12.76 17.56 2.89
N LYS A 146 -13.39 18.12 3.93
CA LYS A 146 -13.51 17.39 5.18
C LYS A 146 -14.68 16.46 4.98
N ASN A 147 -14.42 15.18 4.79
CA ASN A 147 -15.45 14.16 5.00
C ASN A 147 -15.66 14.09 6.51
N GLN A 148 -16.37 15.10 7.04
CA GLN A 148 -16.85 15.14 8.41
C GLN A 148 -18.11 14.27 8.46
N ASP A 149 -18.12 13.34 9.41
CA ASP A 149 -19.35 12.78 9.96
C ASP A 149 -20.32 13.91 10.37
#